data_AF-A0A7V5ZF53-F1
#
_entry.id   AF-A0A7V5ZF53-F1
#
_cell.length_a   1.000
_cell.length_b   1.000
_cell.length_c   1.000
_cell.angle_alpha   90.00
_cell.angle_beta   90.00
_cell.angle_gamma   90.00
#
_symmetry.space_group_name_H-M   'P 1'
#
loop_
_entity.id
_entity.type
_entity.pdbx_description
1 polymer ?
#
loop_
_entity_poly.entity_id
_entity_poly.type
_entity_poly.pdbx_seq_one_letter_code
_entity_poly.pdbx_strand_id
1 'polypeptide(L)'
;MNDLHLLNLGLGALPLLSDAETRSISAENPTGERGGGAKAEPDAANPASMLGKGWKVRPCITLEPGTTTTLADIQGPGIIQHIWITVDVKAYRDTVLRMYWDGESTPSVEVPLGD
;
A
#
# COMPACT_ATOMS: atom_id res chain seq x y z
N MET A 1 -2.62 -29.91 -3.15
CA MET A 1 -1.69 -29.80 -2.00
C MET A 1 -1.86 -28.37 -1.51
N ASN A 2 -2.04 -28.11 -0.22
CA ASN A 2 -2.45 -26.78 0.27
C ASN A 2 -1.33 -25.74 0.00
N ASP A 3 -1.44 -24.96 -1.07
CA ASP A 3 -0.44 -23.97 -1.49
C ASP A 3 -0.21 -22.89 -0.41
N LEU A 4 -1.18 -22.68 0.47
CA LEU A 4 -1.06 -21.83 1.66
C LEU A 4 0.08 -22.24 2.62
N HIS A 5 0.47 -23.52 2.69
CA HIS A 5 1.58 -23.93 3.56
C HIS A 5 2.94 -23.45 3.06
N LEU A 6 3.09 -23.17 1.76
CA LEU A 6 4.30 -22.60 1.18
C LEU A 6 4.47 -21.10 1.50
N LEU A 7 3.40 -20.43 1.93
CA LEU A 7 3.38 -19.02 2.35
C LEU A 7 3.68 -18.84 3.84
N ASN A 8 4.09 -19.89 4.56
CA ASN A 8 4.41 -19.81 5.99
C ASN A 8 5.45 -18.70 6.24
N LEU A 9 5.09 -17.68 7.02
CA LEU A 9 5.91 -16.48 7.24
C LEU A 9 7.03 -16.68 8.28
N GLY A 10 7.24 -17.91 8.76
CA GLY A 10 8.31 -18.26 9.69
C GLY A 10 9.64 -18.61 9.02
N LEU A 11 10.72 -18.61 9.81
CA LEU A 11 12.08 -18.92 9.31
C LEU A 11 12.19 -20.30 8.65
N GLY A 12 11.34 -21.26 9.02
CA GLY A 12 11.34 -22.62 8.45
C GLY A 12 10.94 -22.70 6.97
N ALA A 13 10.29 -21.66 6.42
CA ALA A 13 9.89 -21.60 5.03
C ALA A 13 10.87 -20.82 4.14
N LEU A 14 11.88 -20.15 4.71
CA LEU A 14 12.88 -19.40 3.96
C LEU A 14 13.55 -20.15 2.79
N PRO A 15 13.88 -21.46 2.90
CA PRO A 15 14.49 -22.18 1.78
C PRO A 15 13.47 -22.70 0.75
N LEU A 16 12.17 -22.53 0.98
CA LEU A 16 11.12 -23.03 0.10
C LEU A 16 10.80 -22.01 -0.98
N LEU A 17 10.59 -22.50 -2.20
CA LEU A 17 10.07 -21.69 -3.31
C LEU A 17 8.55 -21.78 -3.33
N SER A 18 7.91 -20.69 -3.71
CA SER A 18 6.47 -20.63 -3.97
C SER A 18 6.23 -19.94 -5.31
N ASP A 19 5.10 -20.26 -5.94
CA ASP A 19 4.63 -19.58 -7.15
C ASP A 19 3.91 -18.26 -6.82
N ALA A 20 4.02 -17.78 -5.58
CA ALA A 20 3.38 -16.55 -5.14
C ALA A 20 4.04 -15.34 -5.78
N GLU A 21 3.21 -14.39 -6.21
CA GLU A 21 3.70 -13.16 -6.79
C GLU A 21 3.66 -12.00 -5.81
N THR A 22 4.82 -11.40 -5.53
CA THR A 22 4.88 -10.20 -4.69
C THR A 22 4.45 -8.96 -5.45
N ARG A 23 3.72 -8.08 -4.76
CA ARG A 23 3.30 -6.77 -5.23
C ARG A 23 3.57 -5.73 -4.15
N SER A 24 3.75 -4.47 -4.55
CA SER A 24 3.92 -3.34 -3.62
C SER A 24 3.06 -2.18 -4.09
N ILE A 25 2.07 -1.84 -3.26
CA ILE A 25 1.16 -0.71 -3.49
C ILE A 25 1.70 0.48 -2.72
N SER A 26 1.74 1.63 -3.39
CA SER A 26 2.16 2.90 -2.79
C SER A 26 1.49 4.06 -3.50
N ALA A 27 1.69 5.28 -2.99
CA ALA A 27 1.24 6.48 -3.67
C ALA A 27 1.75 6.53 -5.13
N GLU A 28 2.93 6.00 -5.45
CA GLU A 28 3.47 6.00 -6.83
C GLU A 28 2.95 4.87 -7.71
N ASN A 29 2.50 3.77 -7.10
CA ASN A 29 1.98 2.60 -7.78
C ASN A 29 0.68 2.13 -7.09
N PRO A 30 -0.46 2.83 -7.29
CA PRO A 30 -1.69 2.56 -6.55
C PRO A 30 -2.31 1.19 -6.88
N THR A 31 -2.02 0.64 -8.06
CA THR A 31 -2.48 -0.69 -8.48
C THR A 31 -1.51 -1.81 -8.09
N GLY A 32 -0.28 -1.46 -7.70
CA GLY A 32 0.77 -2.42 -7.39
C GLY A 32 1.33 -3.15 -8.60
N GLU A 33 0.96 -2.78 -9.84
CA GLU A 33 1.34 -3.50 -11.05
C GLU A 33 2.87 -3.58 -11.24
N ARG A 34 3.32 -4.60 -11.98
CA ARG A 34 4.74 -4.80 -12.27
C ARG A 34 5.30 -3.59 -13.03
N GLY A 35 6.28 -2.91 -12.42
CA GLY A 35 6.90 -1.73 -13.01
C GLY A 35 5.99 -0.49 -13.05
N GLY A 36 4.94 -0.45 -12.22
CA GLY A 36 4.00 0.68 -12.12
C GLY A 36 4.51 1.88 -11.32
N GLY A 37 5.67 1.77 -10.65
CA GLY A 37 6.29 2.88 -9.94
C GLY A 37 6.92 3.94 -10.88
N ALA A 38 7.16 5.13 -10.33
CA ALA A 38 7.90 6.22 -10.98
C ALA A 38 7.34 6.68 -12.34
N LYS A 39 6.01 6.59 -12.52
CA LYS A 39 5.32 6.99 -13.75
C LYS A 39 4.89 8.46 -13.78
N ALA A 40 4.80 9.11 -12.62
CA ALA A 40 4.34 10.48 -12.51
C ALA A 40 5.35 11.46 -13.11
N GLU A 41 4.83 12.52 -13.73
CA GLU A 41 5.64 13.60 -14.29
C GLU A 41 5.57 14.81 -13.35
N PRO A 42 6.72 15.39 -12.95
CA PRO A 42 6.75 16.52 -12.04
C PRO A 42 6.38 17.81 -12.77
N ASP A 43 5.67 18.70 -12.10
CA ASP A 43 5.57 20.09 -12.54
C ASP A 43 6.84 20.87 -12.18
N ALA A 44 6.89 22.16 -12.55
CA ALA A 44 8.04 23.02 -12.33
C ALA A 44 8.34 23.31 -10.85
N ALA A 45 7.35 23.21 -9.96
CA ALA A 45 7.48 23.46 -8.53
C ALA A 45 7.81 22.20 -7.73
N ASN A 46 7.63 21.02 -8.31
CA ASN A 46 7.90 19.75 -7.66
C ASN A 46 9.39 19.60 -7.33
N PRO A 47 9.76 19.05 -6.15
CA PRO A 47 11.16 18.79 -5.79
C PRO A 47 11.94 17.92 -6.78
N ALA A 48 11.26 17.08 -7.56
CA ALA A 48 11.82 16.23 -8.60
C ALA A 48 11.76 16.85 -10.01
N SER A 49 11.45 18.16 -10.15
CA SER A 49 11.30 18.84 -11.44
C SER A 49 12.50 18.70 -12.38
N MET A 50 13.72 18.61 -11.84
CA MET A 50 14.96 18.40 -12.60
C MET A 50 15.27 16.93 -12.91
N LEU A 51 14.55 15.99 -12.30
CA LEU A 51 14.78 14.55 -12.45
C LEU A 51 13.78 13.91 -13.43
N GLY A 52 12.51 14.32 -13.36
CA GLY A 52 11.47 13.86 -14.28
C GLY A 52 10.98 12.44 -14.03
N LYS A 53 10.31 11.89 -15.05
CA LYS A 53 9.75 10.54 -15.08
C LYS A 53 10.83 9.48 -14.90
N GLY A 54 10.54 8.42 -14.15
CA GLY A 54 11.51 7.38 -13.77
C GLY A 54 12.09 7.58 -12.36
N TRP A 55 11.83 8.73 -11.72
CA TRP A 55 12.16 9.01 -10.32
C TRP A 55 10.93 9.05 -9.41
N LYS A 56 11.17 9.16 -8.09
CA LYS A 56 10.14 9.23 -7.06
C LYS A 56 9.44 10.59 -7.03
N VAL A 57 8.47 10.80 -7.93
CA VAL A 57 7.78 12.09 -8.14
C VAL A 57 6.52 12.22 -7.28
N ARG A 58 5.84 11.10 -6.97
CA ARG A 58 4.57 11.10 -6.19
C ARG A 58 4.69 10.30 -4.89
N PRO A 59 5.55 10.73 -3.95
CA PRO A 59 5.93 9.92 -2.79
C PRO A 59 4.79 9.64 -1.80
N CYS A 60 3.77 10.50 -1.77
CA CYS A 60 2.65 10.45 -0.84
C CYS A 60 1.33 10.84 -1.54
N ILE A 61 0.23 10.67 -0.82
CA ILE A 61 -1.08 11.22 -1.17
C ILE A 61 -1.40 12.40 -0.26
N THR A 62 -2.30 13.28 -0.71
CA THR A 62 -2.94 14.28 0.15
C THR A 62 -4.28 13.74 0.60
N LEU A 63 -4.56 13.81 1.90
CA LEU A 63 -5.85 13.47 2.48
C LEU A 63 -6.52 14.75 2.97
N GLU A 64 -7.61 15.14 2.32
CA GLU A 64 -8.34 16.36 2.66
C GLU A 64 -9.25 16.14 3.88
N PRO A 65 -9.51 17.17 4.70
CA PRO A 65 -10.37 17.06 5.87
C PRO A 65 -11.75 16.49 5.56
N GLY A 66 -12.19 15.50 6.35
CA GLY A 66 -13.51 14.87 6.21
C GLY A 66 -13.67 13.95 4.99
N THR A 67 -12.60 13.72 4.21
CA THR A 67 -12.63 12.84 3.06
C THR A 67 -12.16 11.43 3.40
N THR A 68 -12.47 10.47 2.52
CA THR A 68 -11.94 9.12 2.57
C THR A 68 -11.22 8.85 1.26
N THR A 69 -9.99 8.33 1.35
CA THR A 69 -9.19 7.92 0.20
C THR A 69 -8.87 6.44 0.30
N THR A 70 -9.04 5.72 -0.80
CA THR A 70 -8.60 4.33 -0.95
C THR A 70 -7.07 4.28 -1.07
N LEU A 71 -6.41 3.63 -0.12
CA LEU A 71 -4.95 3.43 -0.14
C LEU A 71 -4.54 2.26 -1.05
N ALA A 72 -5.35 1.20 -1.04
CA ALA A 72 -5.15 -0.01 -1.83
C ALA A 72 -6.52 -0.64 -2.14
N ASP A 73 -6.69 -1.08 -3.38
CA ASP A 73 -7.80 -1.91 -3.84
C ASP A 73 -7.18 -3.15 -4.51
N ILE A 74 -7.28 -4.30 -3.84
CA ILE A 74 -6.57 -5.53 -4.20
C ILE A 74 -7.59 -6.54 -4.68
N GLN A 75 -7.43 -7.00 -5.91
CA GLN A 75 -8.30 -7.98 -6.53
C GLN A 75 -7.71 -9.39 -6.41
N GLY A 76 -8.57 -10.36 -6.06
CA GLY A 76 -8.17 -11.76 -5.90
C GLY A 76 -7.56 -12.09 -4.53
N PRO A 77 -7.17 -13.36 -4.33
CA PRO A 77 -6.64 -13.82 -3.05
C PRO A 77 -5.21 -13.31 -2.81
N GLY A 78 -4.87 -13.02 -1.55
CA GLY A 78 -3.53 -12.58 -1.17
C GLY A 78 -3.33 -12.47 0.33
N ILE A 79 -2.10 -12.15 0.73
CA ILE A 79 -1.71 -11.92 2.13
C ILE A 79 -0.99 -10.58 2.21
N ILE A 80 -1.50 -9.66 3.02
CA ILE A 80 -0.77 -8.44 3.38
C ILE A 80 0.30 -8.82 4.42
N GLN A 81 1.57 -8.70 4.02
CA GLN A 81 2.71 -9.07 4.89
C GLN A 81 3.38 -7.88 5.56
N HIS A 82 3.21 -6.68 5.01
CA HIS A 82 3.86 -5.48 5.50
C HIS A 82 3.07 -4.22 5.12
N ILE A 83 2.81 -3.37 6.11
CA ILE A 83 2.25 -2.03 5.93
C ILE A 83 3.23 -1.05 6.59
N TRP A 84 3.58 0.01 5.86
CA TRP A 84 4.37 1.12 6.40
C TRP A 84 3.74 2.44 5.98
N ILE A 85 3.43 3.28 6.97
CA ILE A 85 2.80 4.58 6.79
C ILE A 85 3.53 5.57 7.71
N THR A 86 3.77 6.78 7.21
CA THR A 86 4.28 7.91 8.00
C THR A 86 3.37 9.11 7.80
N VAL A 87 3.05 9.80 8.89
CA VAL A 87 2.18 10.99 8.93
C VAL A 87 2.66 11.94 10.02
N ASP A 88 2.17 13.19 10.02
CA ASP A 88 2.32 14.08 11.18
C ASP A 88 1.62 13.47 12.40
N VAL A 89 2.22 13.63 13.60
CA VAL A 89 1.69 13.05 14.85
C VAL A 89 0.26 13.48 15.17
N LYS A 90 -0.20 14.63 14.67
CA LYS A 90 -1.60 15.08 14.82
C LYS A 90 -2.57 14.13 14.13
N ALA A 91 -2.16 13.51 13.02
CA ALA A 91 -3.01 12.63 12.24
C ALA A 91 -3.26 11.26 12.92
N TYR A 92 -2.49 10.89 13.95
CA TYR A 92 -2.60 9.58 14.60
C TYR A 92 -4.00 9.28 15.15
N ARG A 93 -4.69 10.30 15.67
CA ARG A 93 -6.06 10.17 16.18
C ARG A 93 -7.11 10.92 15.37
N ASP A 94 -6.68 11.78 14.46
CA ASP A 94 -7.57 12.53 13.55
C ASP A 94 -7.82 11.78 12.23
N THR A 95 -7.12 10.67 11.98
CA THR A 95 -7.29 9.82 10.80
C THR A 95 -7.66 8.41 11.23
N VAL A 96 -8.56 7.77 10.48
CA VAL A 96 -9.02 6.39 10.71
C VAL A 96 -8.53 5.51 9.57
N LEU A 97 -7.88 4.39 9.90
CA LEU A 97 -7.54 3.33 8.96
C LEU A 97 -8.68 2.33 8.90
N ARG A 98 -9.14 2.03 7.68
CA ARG A 98 -10.19 1.02 7.44
C ARG A 98 -9.69 -0.08 6.51
N MET A 99 -10.00 -1.33 6.83
CA MET A 99 -9.76 -2.49 5.97
C MET A 99 -11.05 -3.29 5.82
N TYR A 100 -11.30 -3.73 4.59
CA TYR A 100 -12.48 -4.47 4.17
C TYR A 100 -12.00 -5.74 3.47
N TRP A 101 -12.58 -6.88 3.81
CA TRP A 101 -12.24 -8.17 3.17
C TRP A 101 -13.41 -8.69 2.35
N ASP A 102 -13.10 -9.40 1.25
CA ASP A 102 -14.06 -10.19 0.47
C ASP A 102 -15.35 -9.44 0.06
N GLY A 103 -15.24 -8.13 -0.21
CA GLY A 103 -16.35 -7.30 -0.70
C GLY A 103 -17.37 -6.89 0.37
N GLU A 104 -17.03 -7.03 1.66
CA GLU A 104 -17.92 -6.62 2.75
C GLU A 104 -18.16 -5.10 2.78
N SER A 105 -19.35 -4.69 3.23
CA SER A 105 -19.72 -3.28 3.37
C SER A 105 -19.26 -2.64 4.68
N THR A 106 -18.98 -3.46 5.69
CA THR A 106 -18.60 -3.03 7.05
C THR A 106 -17.12 -3.38 7.26
N PRO A 107 -16.27 -2.44 7.69
CA PRO A 107 -14.85 -2.73 7.82
C PRO A 107 -14.59 -3.75 8.94
N SER A 108 -13.81 -4.79 8.64
CA SER A 108 -13.27 -5.71 9.65
C SER A 108 -12.20 -5.08 10.54
N VAL A 109 -11.51 -4.04 10.05
CA VAL A 109 -10.57 -3.23 10.83
C VAL A 109 -10.99 -1.77 10.69
N GLU A 110 -11.29 -1.09 11.79
CA GLU A 110 -11.56 0.35 11.85
C GLU A 110 -10.96 0.92 13.14
N VAL A 111 -9.82 1.60 13.02
CA VAL A 111 -9.04 2.11 14.15
C VAL A 111 -8.44 3.47 13.83
N PRO A 112 -8.16 4.32 14.82
CA PRO A 112 -7.26 5.47 14.64
C PRO A 112 -5.93 5.01 14.03
N LEU A 113 -5.37 5.78 13.10
CA LEU A 113 -4.18 5.39 12.35
C LEU A 113 -2.95 5.11 13.24
N GLY A 114 -2.85 5.78 14.40
CA GLY A 114 -1.71 5.67 15.30
C GLY A 114 -1.88 4.73 16.50
N ASP A 115 -2.99 4.01 16.61
CA ASP A 115 -3.20 2.97 17.64
C ASP A 115 -2.63 1.61 17.19
#